data_AF-A0A202DHB5-F1
#
_entry.id   AF-A0A202DHB5-F1
#
_cell.length_a   1.000
_cell.length_b   1.000
_cell.length_c   1.000
_cell.angle_alpha   90.00
_cell.angle_beta   90.00
_cell.angle_gamma   90.00
#
_symmetry.space_group_name_H-M   'P 1'
#
loop_
_entity.id
_entity.type
_entity.pdbx_description
1 polymer ?
#
loop_
_entity_poly.entity_id
_entity_poly.type
_entity_poly.pdbx_seq_one_letter_code
_entity_poly.pdbx_strand_id
1 'polypeptide(L)'
;MKSIVSLFIMLYFAAMAHAQTDESLRLISVSSSETDDMLVVDVSMKDLLDAPTWDPKTEAIPLPVTNAVASVIAWAKSETPEATSFRATKIEINSGTIHSRIVWYYVISVTEKTDATGTSRDDLFAIVLFDGKVIPRKIEKKE
;
A
#
# COMPACT_ATOMS: atom_id res chain seq x y z
N MET A 1 -65.40 2.63 -23.48
CA MET A 1 -64.32 3.00 -24.43
C MET A 1 -63.34 3.92 -23.73
N LYS A 2 -62.10 3.45 -23.51
CA LYS A 2 -60.82 4.17 -23.54
C LYS A 2 -59.76 3.23 -22.96
N SER A 3 -59.13 2.48 -23.87
CA SER A 3 -57.93 1.70 -23.59
C SER A 3 -56.77 2.65 -23.34
N ILE A 4 -56.02 2.45 -22.26
CA ILE A 4 -54.67 3.01 -22.09
C ILE A 4 -53.73 1.81 -22.03
N VAL A 5 -53.06 1.57 -23.14
CA VAL A 5 -51.91 0.66 -23.24
C VAL A 5 -50.72 1.44 -22.69
N SER A 6 -50.23 1.07 -21.51
CA SER A 6 -48.99 1.61 -20.96
C SER A 6 -47.89 0.58 -21.17
N LEU A 7 -47.07 0.81 -22.21
CA LEU A 7 -45.92 -0.01 -22.58
C LEU A 7 -44.72 0.41 -21.72
N PHE A 8 -44.37 -0.41 -20.72
CA PHE A 8 -43.13 -0.25 -19.96
C PHE A 8 -41.98 -0.92 -20.72
N ILE A 9 -41.16 -0.12 -21.41
CA ILE A 9 -39.88 -0.58 -21.97
C ILE A 9 -38.86 -0.53 -20.84
N MET A 10 -38.59 -1.68 -20.22
CA MET A 10 -37.54 -1.83 -19.21
C MET A 10 -36.21 -2.05 -19.94
N LEU A 11 -35.42 -0.98 -20.07
CA LEU A 11 -34.05 -1.03 -20.57
C LEU A 11 -33.17 -1.79 -19.58
N TYR A 12 -32.80 -3.03 -19.95
CA TYR A 12 -31.73 -3.78 -19.33
C TYR A 12 -30.40 -3.05 -19.57
N PHE A 13 -29.96 -2.24 -18.61
CA PHE A 13 -28.54 -1.93 -18.49
C PHE A 13 -27.85 -3.17 -17.92
N ALA A 14 -27.40 -4.05 -18.80
CA ALA A 14 -26.38 -5.02 -18.44
C ALA A 14 -25.11 -4.22 -18.13
N ALA A 15 -24.88 -3.97 -16.84
CA ALA A 15 -23.60 -3.48 -16.36
C ALA A 15 -22.55 -4.52 -16.76
N MET A 16 -21.82 -4.25 -17.85
CA MET A 16 -20.62 -5.00 -18.17
C MET A 16 -19.57 -4.62 -17.14
N ALA A 17 -19.60 -5.32 -16.01
CA ALA A 17 -18.48 -5.41 -15.10
C ALA A 17 -17.35 -6.12 -15.84
N HIS A 18 -16.58 -5.34 -16.61
CA HIS A 18 -15.25 -5.77 -17.00
C HIS A 18 -14.46 -5.82 -15.70
N ALA A 19 -14.34 -7.01 -15.13
CA ALA A 19 -13.30 -7.33 -14.17
C ALA A 19 -11.97 -7.21 -14.93
N GLN A 20 -11.49 -5.98 -15.05
CA GLN A 20 -10.14 -5.72 -15.51
C GLN A 20 -9.22 -6.34 -14.47
N THR A 21 -8.56 -7.41 -14.86
CA THR A 21 -7.53 -8.08 -14.06
C THR A 21 -6.51 -7.03 -13.70
N ASP A 22 -6.55 -6.58 -12.45
CA ASP A 22 -5.62 -5.56 -11.95
C ASP A 22 -4.26 -6.24 -11.86
N GLU A 23 -3.42 -6.00 -12.86
CA GLU A 23 -2.06 -6.53 -12.88
C GLU A 23 -1.34 -5.99 -11.63
N SER A 24 -0.95 -6.89 -10.73
CA SER A 24 -0.17 -6.54 -9.56
C SER A 24 1.31 -6.74 -9.87
N LEU A 25 2.10 -5.73 -9.53
CA LEU A 25 3.55 -5.76 -9.58
C LEU A 25 4.08 -6.11 -8.19
N ARG A 26 4.92 -7.14 -8.18
CA ARG A 26 5.64 -7.58 -7.00
C ARG A 26 6.84 -6.67 -6.79
N LEU A 27 6.77 -5.75 -5.83
CA LEU A 27 7.95 -4.99 -5.40
C LEU A 27 8.69 -5.82 -4.36
N ILE A 28 9.97 -6.07 -4.62
CA ILE A 28 10.86 -6.80 -3.74
C ILE A 28 11.82 -5.81 -3.11
N SER A 29 11.80 -5.67 -1.78
CA SER A 29 12.86 -5.00 -1.04
C SER A 29 13.66 -6.04 -0.27
N VAL A 30 14.96 -6.12 -0.57
CA VAL A 30 15.90 -6.95 0.18
C VAL A 30 16.51 -6.09 1.26
N SER A 31 16.18 -6.33 2.53
CA SER A 31 16.88 -5.69 3.63
C SER A 31 16.93 -6.59 4.86
N SER A 32 18.02 -7.33 5.01
CA SER A 32 18.73 -7.54 6.26
C SER A 32 20.01 -8.32 5.96
N SER A 33 21.14 -7.90 6.52
CA SER A 33 22.42 -8.62 6.41
C SER A 33 22.45 -9.95 7.17
N GLU A 34 21.37 -10.31 7.87
CA GLU A 34 21.32 -11.50 8.73
C GLU A 34 20.12 -12.42 8.50
N THR A 35 19.11 -12.01 7.73
CA THR A 35 17.98 -12.88 7.36
C THR A 35 17.68 -12.78 5.87
N ASP A 36 17.48 -13.93 5.22
CA ASP A 36 17.03 -14.08 3.82
C ASP A 36 15.55 -13.66 3.62
N ASP A 37 15.04 -12.77 4.49
CA ASP A 37 13.65 -12.35 4.47
C ASP A 37 13.45 -11.32 3.36
N MET A 38 12.83 -11.79 2.28
CA MET A 38 12.43 -10.96 1.15
C MET A 38 11.14 -10.24 1.51
N LEU A 39 11.16 -8.90 1.60
CA LEU A 39 9.92 -8.14 1.71
C LEU A 39 9.21 -8.18 0.35
N VAL A 40 8.02 -8.75 0.35
CA VAL A 40 7.16 -8.86 -0.83
C VAL A 40 5.92 -8.03 -0.59
N VAL A 41 5.70 -7.05 -1.47
CA VAL A 41 4.40 -6.36 -1.55
C VAL A 41 3.83 -6.52 -2.94
N ASP A 42 2.52 -6.72 -3.00
CA ASP A 42 1.76 -6.67 -4.24
C ASP A 42 1.16 -5.27 -4.38
N VAL A 43 1.64 -4.53 -5.37
CA VAL A 43 1.11 -3.20 -5.70
C VAL A 43 0.35 -3.27 -7.01
N SER A 44 -0.85 -2.70 -7.11
CA SER A 44 -1.53 -2.64 -8.40
C SER A 44 -0.77 -1.74 -9.39
N MET A 45 -0.77 -2.10 -10.67
CA MET A 45 -0.24 -1.26 -11.73
C MET A 45 -0.90 0.13 -11.72
N LYS A 46 -2.21 0.18 -11.46
CA LYS A 46 -2.96 1.43 -11.35
C LYS A 46 -2.35 2.36 -10.29
N ASP A 47 -2.08 1.85 -9.10
CA ASP A 47 -1.50 2.67 -8.01
C ASP A 47 -0.12 3.22 -8.37
N LEU A 48 0.69 2.41 -9.05
CA LEU A 48 2.02 2.82 -9.49
C LEU A 48 1.98 3.88 -10.58
N LEU A 49 0.96 3.83 -11.44
CA LEU A 49 0.74 4.82 -12.49
C LEU A 49 0.11 6.11 -11.94
N ASP A 50 -0.75 6.01 -10.92
CA ASP A 50 -1.40 7.16 -10.30
C ASP A 50 -0.48 7.90 -9.31
N ALA A 51 0.49 7.20 -8.70
CA ALA A 51 1.47 7.82 -7.80
C ALA A 51 2.26 8.93 -8.51
N PRO A 52 2.60 10.05 -7.84
CA PRO A 52 3.41 11.12 -8.41
C PRO A 52 4.78 10.64 -8.92
N THR A 53 5.23 11.17 -10.05
CA THR A 53 6.67 11.14 -10.40
C THR A 53 7.42 12.07 -9.46
N TRP A 54 8.67 11.74 -9.16
CA TRP A 54 9.58 12.60 -8.43
C TRP A 54 11.00 12.47 -8.97
N ASP A 55 11.63 13.61 -9.27
CA ASP A 55 13.07 13.66 -9.47
C ASP A 55 13.78 14.20 -8.20
N PRO A 56 14.52 13.35 -7.46
CA PRO A 56 15.18 13.76 -6.23
C PRO A 56 16.25 14.85 -6.42
N LYS A 57 16.68 15.10 -7.66
CA LYS A 57 17.70 16.13 -7.96
C LYS A 57 17.10 17.52 -8.14
N THR A 58 15.84 17.61 -8.55
CA THR A 58 15.25 18.86 -9.06
C THR A 58 13.95 19.25 -8.37
N GLU A 59 13.27 18.31 -7.71
CA GLU A 59 11.95 18.53 -7.14
C GLU A 59 11.94 18.27 -5.62
N ALA A 60 11.08 18.99 -4.91
CA ALA A 60 10.80 18.67 -3.51
C ALA A 60 10.07 17.32 -3.40
N ILE A 61 10.33 16.59 -2.31
CA ILE A 61 9.67 15.31 -2.09
C ILE A 61 8.15 15.50 -1.99
N PRO A 62 7.33 14.79 -2.80
CA PRO A 62 5.88 15.01 -2.87
C PRO A 62 5.16 14.71 -1.55
N LEU A 63 5.67 13.73 -0.79
CA LEU A 63 5.12 13.32 0.49
C LEU A 63 6.18 13.48 1.59
N PRO A 64 6.00 14.38 2.56
CA PRO A 64 6.89 14.47 3.70
C PRO A 64 6.94 13.16 4.49
N VAL A 65 8.13 12.78 4.95
CA VAL A 65 8.35 11.53 5.71
C VAL A 65 7.45 11.44 6.95
N THR A 66 7.16 12.56 7.60
CA THR A 66 6.26 12.63 8.77
C THR A 66 4.85 12.16 8.43
N ASN A 67 4.37 12.48 7.22
CA ASN A 67 3.05 12.10 6.76
C ASN A 67 3.03 10.61 6.40
N ALA A 68 4.09 10.13 5.71
CA ALA A 68 4.24 8.71 5.41
C ALA A 68 4.25 7.85 6.70
N VAL A 69 5.04 8.24 7.70
CA VAL A 69 5.08 7.58 9.01
C VAL A 69 3.71 7.61 9.70
N ALA A 70 3.02 8.76 9.68
CA ALA A 70 1.69 8.86 10.27
C ALA A 70 0.68 7.91 9.61
N SER A 71 0.70 7.79 8.28
CA SER A 71 -0.15 6.87 7.53
C SER A 71 0.14 5.41 7.89
N VAL A 72 1.42 5.02 8.00
CA VAL A 72 1.79 3.64 8.37
C VAL A 72 1.42 3.33 9.81
N ILE A 73 1.60 4.27 10.75
CA ILE A 73 1.15 4.08 12.14
C ILE A 73 -0.37 3.96 12.21
N ALA A 74 -1.13 4.73 11.40
CA ALA A 74 -2.58 4.62 11.36
C ALA A 74 -3.03 3.24 10.84
N TRP A 75 -2.39 2.73 9.79
CA TRP A 75 -2.61 1.37 9.31
C TRP A 75 -2.22 0.31 10.36
N ALA A 76 -1.04 0.42 10.98
CA ALA A 76 -0.58 -0.53 11.99
C ALA A 76 -1.56 -0.61 13.18
N LYS A 77 -2.09 0.53 13.63
CA LYS A 77 -3.13 0.59 14.66
C LYS A 77 -4.42 -0.13 14.28
N SER A 78 -4.79 -0.16 12.99
CA SER A 78 -5.97 -0.90 12.54
C SER A 78 -5.74 -2.40 12.46
N GLU A 79 -4.49 -2.84 12.22
CA GLU A 79 -4.14 -4.26 12.18
C GLU A 79 -3.97 -4.86 13.58
N THR A 80 -3.43 -4.09 14.53
CA THR A 80 -3.17 -4.55 15.90
C THR A 80 -3.79 -3.60 16.93
N PRO A 81 -5.12 -3.57 17.05
CA PRO A 81 -5.83 -2.65 17.94
C PRO A 81 -5.51 -2.89 19.43
N GLU A 82 -4.96 -4.05 19.79
CA GLU A 82 -4.50 -4.38 21.13
C GLU A 82 -3.15 -3.74 21.52
N ALA A 83 -2.39 -3.23 20.54
CA ALA A 83 -1.11 -2.62 20.81
C ALA A 83 -1.27 -1.25 21.49
N THR A 84 -0.48 -1.05 22.55
CA THR A 84 -0.49 0.16 23.38
C THR A 84 0.29 1.32 22.76
N SER A 85 1.30 1.01 21.94
CA SER A 85 2.11 2.03 21.25
C SER A 85 2.78 1.47 20.00
N PHE A 86 3.10 2.39 19.09
CA PHE A 86 3.74 2.13 17.82
C PHE A 86 4.91 3.08 17.63
N ARG A 87 6.03 2.57 17.11
CA ARG A 87 7.20 3.38 16.80
C ARG A 87 7.77 2.97 15.46
N ALA A 88 7.95 3.92 14.56
CA ALA A 88 8.74 3.70 13.35
C ALA A 88 10.20 3.43 13.74
N THR A 89 10.73 2.29 13.34
CA THR A 89 12.10 1.84 13.66
C THR A 89 13.04 1.93 12.46
N LYS A 90 12.49 1.81 11.26
CA LYS A 90 13.25 1.91 10.02
C LYS A 90 12.45 2.68 8.97
N ILE A 91 13.11 3.61 8.29
CA ILE A 91 12.53 4.40 7.21
C ILE A 91 13.58 4.47 6.10
N GLU A 92 13.24 3.96 4.92
CA GLU A 92 14.07 4.04 3.72
C GLU A 92 13.26 4.66 2.59
N ILE A 93 13.93 5.38 1.69
CA ILE A 93 13.38 5.76 0.39
C ILE A 93 14.01 4.84 -0.63
N ASN A 94 13.19 4.24 -1.48
CA ASN A 94 13.64 3.35 -2.52
C ASN A 94 12.92 3.65 -3.84
N SER A 95 13.38 3.05 -4.92
CA SER A 95 12.81 3.21 -6.26
C SER A 95 12.73 1.90 -7.01
N GLY A 96 11.67 1.74 -7.80
CA GLY A 96 11.53 0.66 -8.77
C GLY A 96 11.28 1.21 -10.17
N THR A 97 11.75 0.51 -11.19
CA THR A 97 11.44 0.84 -12.59
C THR A 97 10.27 -0.01 -13.07
N ILE A 98 9.20 0.65 -13.51
CA ILE A 98 7.96 0.03 -13.97
C ILE A 98 7.56 0.69 -15.29
N HIS A 99 7.41 -0.09 -16.36
CA HIS A 99 7.06 0.44 -17.69
C HIS A 99 7.87 1.69 -18.10
N SER A 100 9.19 1.63 -17.93
CA SER A 100 10.13 2.73 -18.23
C SER A 100 9.95 4.00 -17.36
N ARG A 101 9.15 3.94 -16.30
CA ARG A 101 8.98 5.00 -15.31
C ARG A 101 9.66 4.60 -14.00
N ILE A 102 10.33 5.54 -13.35
CA ILE A 102 10.84 5.36 -12.00
C ILE A 102 9.72 5.72 -11.02
N VAL A 103 9.38 4.78 -10.15
CA VAL A 103 8.44 4.98 -9.05
C VAL A 103 9.22 5.00 -7.75
N TRP A 104 9.07 6.10 -7.01
CA TRP A 104 9.68 6.27 -5.70
C TRP A 104 8.67 5.97 -4.60
N TYR A 105 9.16 5.39 -3.51
CA TYR A 105 8.33 5.02 -2.37
C TYR A 105 9.14 4.96 -1.08
N TYR A 106 8.44 5.07 0.04
CA TYR A 106 9.01 4.80 1.36
C TYR A 106 8.86 3.31 1.70
N VAL A 107 9.85 2.74 2.37
CA VAL A 107 9.74 1.47 3.10
C VAL A 107 9.81 1.81 4.58
N ILE A 108 8.76 1.49 5.33
CA ILE A 108 8.64 1.85 6.74
C ILE A 108 8.41 0.58 7.57
N SER A 109 9.26 0.39 8.57
CA SER A 109 9.09 -0.61 9.63
C SER A 109 8.55 0.05 10.89
N VAL A 110 7.55 -0.58 11.50
CA VAL A 110 6.94 -0.15 12.75
C VAL A 110 6.97 -1.29 13.74
N THR A 111 7.52 -1.00 14.91
CA THR A 111 7.46 -1.90 16.06
C THR A 111 6.25 -1.56 16.92
N GLU A 112 5.52 -2.57 17.35
CA GLU A 112 4.40 -2.47 18.27
C GLU A 112 4.75 -2.94 19.69
N LYS A 113 4.08 -2.38 20.71
CA LYS A 113 4.18 -2.85 22.10
C LYS A 113 2.80 -3.22 22.61
N THR A 114 2.63 -4.47 23.07
CA THR A 114 1.32 -5.00 23.48
C THR A 114 1.08 -5.02 24.99
N ASP A 115 2.09 -4.74 25.82
CA ASP A 115 1.92 -4.69 27.28
C ASP A 115 2.80 -3.62 27.97
N ALA A 116 2.46 -3.33 29.23
CA ALA A 116 3.24 -2.44 30.10
C ALA A 116 4.62 -3.03 30.49
N THR A 117 4.85 -4.33 30.21
CA THR A 117 6.12 -5.03 30.43
C THR A 117 7.09 -4.91 29.25
N GLY A 118 6.65 -4.34 28.12
CA GLY A 118 7.51 -3.99 26.99
C GLY A 118 7.77 -5.12 26.00
N THR A 119 6.94 -6.17 25.97
CA THR A 119 7.07 -7.24 24.98
C THR A 119 6.85 -6.66 23.58
N SER A 120 7.93 -6.61 22.80
CA SER A 120 7.93 -6.16 21.40
C SER A 120 7.49 -7.33 20.52
N ARG A 121 6.47 -7.14 19.70
CA ARG A 121 6.14 -8.08 18.62
C ARG A 121 6.94 -7.77 17.36
N ASP A 122 6.90 -8.71 16.43
CA ASP A 122 7.52 -8.63 15.10
C ASP A 122 7.26 -7.27 14.45
N ASP A 123 8.29 -6.75 13.79
CA ASP A 123 8.18 -5.51 13.01
C ASP A 123 7.12 -5.65 11.92
N LEU A 124 6.17 -4.72 11.88
CA LEU A 124 5.23 -4.53 10.79
C LEU A 124 5.90 -3.71 9.69
N PHE A 125 5.83 -4.16 8.44
CA PHE A 125 6.40 -3.45 7.31
C PHE A 125 5.30 -3.05 6.33
N ALA A 126 5.43 -1.84 5.79
CA ALA A 126 4.62 -1.36 4.68
C ALA A 126 5.46 -0.49 3.73
N ILE A 127 5.04 -0.47 2.47
CA ILE A 127 5.49 0.53 1.50
C ILE A 127 4.49 1.68 1.51
N VAL A 128 4.98 2.92 1.34
CA VAL A 128 4.13 4.10 1.13
C VAL A 128 4.49 4.75 -0.18
N LEU A 129 3.54 4.79 -1.11
CA LEU A 129 3.69 5.54 -2.35
C LEU A 129 3.60 7.04 -2.06
N PHE A 130 4.15 7.86 -2.96
CA PHE A 130 4.26 9.30 -2.74
C PHE A 130 2.94 10.09 -2.88
N ASP A 131 1.84 9.41 -3.21
CA ASP A 131 0.47 9.92 -3.04
C ASP A 131 -0.08 9.71 -1.61
N GLY A 132 0.67 9.01 -0.75
CA GLY A 132 0.28 8.66 0.61
C GLY A 132 -0.37 7.29 0.74
N LYS A 133 -0.52 6.52 -0.35
CA LYS A 133 -1.10 5.18 -0.30
C LYS A 133 -0.19 4.22 0.44
N VAL A 134 -0.73 3.57 1.48
CA VAL A 134 -0.04 2.53 2.26
C VAL A 134 -0.31 1.16 1.65
N ILE A 135 0.74 0.38 1.45
CA ILE A 135 0.70 -0.96 0.91
C ILE A 135 1.34 -1.91 1.93
N PRO A 136 0.54 -2.73 2.63
CA PRO A 136 1.04 -3.64 3.64
C PRO A 136 1.88 -4.76 3.01
N ARG A 137 2.88 -5.26 3.76
CA ARG A 137 3.59 -6.48 3.37
C ARG A 137 2.64 -7.67 3.23
N LYS A 138 2.92 -8.55 2.28
CA LYS A 138 2.41 -9.92 2.30
C LYS A 138 3.54 -10.83 2.78
N ILE A 139 3.31 -11.53 3.88
CA ILE A 139 4.23 -12.58 4.33
C ILE A 139 3.92 -13.82 3.50
N GLU A 140 4.71 -14.09 2.48
CA GLU A 140 4.70 -15.40 1.82
C GLU A 140 5.57 -16.34 2.64
N LYS A 141 4.99 -17.43 3.18
CA LYS A 141 5.80 -18.51 3.75
C LYS A 141 6.46 -19.24 2.59
N LYS A 142 7.79 -19.31 2.57
CA LYS A 142 8.52 -20.25 1.72
C LYS A 142 8.10 -21.67 2.14
N GLU A 143 7.37 -22.37 1.27
CA GLU A 143 7.15 -23.81 1.37
C GLU A 143 8.42 -24.58 1.00
#